data_AF-A0AA97I9T9-F1
#
_entry.id   AF-A0AA97I9T9-F1
#
_cell.length_a   1.000
_cell.length_b   1.000
_cell.length_c   1.000
_cell.angle_alpha   90.00
_cell.angle_beta   90.00
_cell.angle_gamma   90.00
#
_symmetry.space_group_name_H-M   'P 1'
#
loop_
_entity.id
_entity.type
_entity.pdbx_description
1 polymer ?
#
loop_
_entity_poly.entity_id
_entity_poly.type
_entity_poly.pdbx_seq_one_letter_code
_entity_poly.pdbx_strand_id
1 'polypeptide(L)'
;MKTQKKTMQAVTVFTARKIITMDPSLPEATAVAVSEGRIMAVGSLESMEPWFTGRAVTVDDRFADKVLMPGFIDNHVHPFLGALLTPMEIIAPEPWRMAGGDIHPAANTPAEYEARLKERLAARTDTDELFISFGYQPLEHGKWGRPELDKIAPDRPVVLFQRSFHETYLNSAAMTALGLSAEVVSDHSQVDFAQGHFFETGNMMVMGKLMSTLLADDWYRKGLGITCDLMRQGGITTAADMLFGTISPDFELAAINAVIEQPELPMRVVNVFDGRGFSNRASGRGNGAPDAEIDFAAGQGAMEELLGKDEGRVRFLRAVKLFADGAMFSALMQMNEPGYIDGHEGEWIMTPDVLAQGVKHFWEAGYQIHVHVNGDKGMDSVLDALAQAQDAKPRFDHRFVMHHVGFHTNAQSTRMAALGAHASVNPYYIHALSDTLSELDLGPERAGQLVRSQSILRNNMKVSFHSDFMMAPLEPLFLAWCAGARVTRSGQQVSPEERLSMEQALRGITIDAAFALGMDDEIGSIVAGKKADFAVLEDDPFDLGVDRLKDVRVAGVVFEGAVTMLAKPVASVFGETGRMPVPEPTQDQLEATHCCHDVDPCGHLQEIAAWIHAMPEDVLGQRLS
;
A
#
# COMPACT_ATOMS: atom_id res chain seq x y z
N MET A 1 -30.95 26.28 41.65
CA MET A 1 -30.41 25.39 40.60
C MET A 1 -29.38 24.48 41.24
N LYS A 2 -29.66 23.19 41.38
CA LYS A 2 -28.60 22.20 41.72
C LYS A 2 -27.76 22.02 40.47
N THR A 3 -26.54 22.54 40.48
CA THR A 3 -25.53 22.19 39.49
C THR A 3 -25.35 20.68 39.54
N GLN A 4 -25.82 19.97 38.52
CA GLN A 4 -25.41 18.59 38.30
C GLN A 4 -23.88 18.62 38.18
N LYS A 5 -23.17 18.12 39.21
CA LYS A 5 -21.74 17.86 39.09
C LYS A 5 -21.57 16.91 37.92
N LYS A 6 -21.01 17.40 36.82
CA LYS A 6 -20.63 16.57 35.68
C LYS A 6 -19.65 15.53 36.24
N THR A 7 -20.03 14.25 36.24
CA THR A 7 -19.14 13.17 36.65
C THR A 7 -17.91 13.25 35.75
N MET A 8 -16.72 13.45 36.33
CA MET A 8 -15.51 13.54 35.54
C MET A 8 -15.13 12.14 35.04
N GLN A 9 -14.76 12.07 33.75
CA GLN A 9 -14.47 10.82 33.07
C GLN A 9 -13.23 10.14 33.66
N ALA A 10 -13.23 8.80 33.58
CA ALA A 10 -12.10 7.97 34.01
C ALA A 10 -10.88 8.23 33.11
N VAL A 11 -9.70 8.13 33.70
CA VAL A 11 -8.41 8.37 33.04
C VAL A 11 -7.55 7.13 33.18
N THR A 12 -6.97 6.68 32.08
CA THR A 12 -5.87 5.71 32.07
C THR A 12 -4.59 6.46 31.79
N VAL A 13 -3.58 6.31 32.65
CA VAL A 13 -2.24 6.87 32.44
C VAL A 13 -1.32 5.73 32.05
N PHE A 14 -0.88 5.72 30.79
CA PHE A 14 0.14 4.80 30.33
C PHE A 14 1.51 5.35 30.69
N THR A 15 2.29 4.59 31.45
CA THR A 15 3.70 4.90 31.73
C THR A 15 4.60 4.04 30.85
N ALA A 16 5.66 4.64 30.31
CA ALA A 16 6.56 3.97 29.38
C ALA A 16 8.04 4.27 29.69
N ARG A 17 8.95 3.42 29.20
CA ARG A 17 10.40 3.69 29.25
C ARG A 17 10.69 5.03 28.59
N LYS A 18 10.06 5.26 27.45
CA LYS A 18 10.16 6.48 26.64
C LYS A 18 8.90 6.64 25.80
N ILE A 19 8.47 7.87 25.62
CA ILE A 19 7.41 8.25 24.67
C ILE A 19 8.05 9.25 23.71
N ILE A 20 8.19 8.86 22.45
CA ILE A 20 8.64 9.75 21.39
C ILE A 20 7.37 10.38 20.81
N THR A 21 7.19 11.68 20.97
CA THR A 21 5.86 12.31 20.74
C THR A 21 5.63 12.76 19.30
N MET A 22 6.70 12.96 18.52
CA MET A 22 6.70 13.70 17.25
C MET A 22 6.22 15.16 17.37
N ASP A 23 6.23 15.74 18.57
CA ASP A 23 6.04 17.18 18.82
C ASP A 23 7.38 17.84 19.12
N PRO A 24 7.85 18.81 18.31
CA PRO A 24 9.11 19.50 18.56
C PRO A 24 9.14 20.28 19.89
N SER A 25 7.97 20.61 20.47
CA SER A 25 7.88 21.33 21.74
C SER A 25 8.09 20.43 22.97
N LEU A 26 7.83 19.13 22.81
CA LEU A 26 7.99 18.11 23.85
C LEU A 26 8.37 16.78 23.18
N PRO A 27 9.60 16.65 22.65
CA PRO A 27 9.97 15.50 21.81
C PRO A 27 9.94 14.15 22.54
N GLU A 28 10.16 14.17 23.86
CA GLU A 28 10.21 12.99 24.71
C GLU A 28 9.38 13.16 25.99
N ALA A 29 8.77 12.07 26.46
CA ALA A 29 8.00 11.97 27.69
C ALA A 29 8.10 10.55 28.30
N THR A 30 7.51 10.33 29.47
CA THR A 30 7.47 9.02 30.16
C THR A 30 6.08 8.58 30.58
N ALA A 31 5.07 9.45 30.43
CA ALA A 31 3.67 9.15 30.68
C ALA A 31 2.77 9.86 29.66
N VAL A 32 1.63 9.22 29.36
CA VAL A 32 0.52 9.79 28.58
C VAL A 32 -0.81 9.46 29.26
N ALA A 33 -1.60 10.49 29.58
CA ALA A 33 -2.93 10.34 30.15
C ALA A 33 -3.98 10.31 29.03
N VAL A 34 -4.86 9.31 29.06
CA VAL A 34 -5.88 9.04 28.05
C VAL A 34 -7.26 8.97 28.70
N SER A 35 -8.25 9.58 28.06
CA SER A 35 -9.66 9.56 28.47
C SER A 35 -10.53 9.57 27.22
N GLU A 36 -11.53 8.68 27.14
CA GLU A 36 -12.46 8.60 26.00
C GLU A 36 -11.74 8.53 24.64
N GLY A 37 -10.66 7.75 24.59
CA GLY A 37 -9.84 7.55 23.40
C GLY A 37 -9.04 8.76 22.91
N ARG A 38 -8.97 9.83 23.71
CA ARG A 38 -8.15 11.01 23.43
C ARG A 38 -7.08 11.22 24.48
N ILE A 39 -5.99 11.83 24.04
CA ILE A 39 -4.87 12.24 24.87
C ILE A 39 -5.30 13.47 25.67
N MET A 40 -5.22 13.38 26.99
CA MET A 40 -5.53 14.47 27.91
C MET A 40 -4.27 15.24 28.31
N ALA A 41 -3.14 14.56 28.51
CA ALA A 41 -1.87 15.16 28.88
C ALA A 41 -0.69 14.24 28.52
N VAL A 42 0.50 14.82 28.30
CA VAL A 42 1.75 14.12 27.98
C VAL A 42 2.88 14.75 28.80
N GLY A 43 3.79 13.93 29.34
CA GLY A 43 4.85 14.40 30.23
C GLY A 43 5.39 13.31 31.14
N SER A 44 5.53 13.60 32.44
CA SER A 44 5.78 12.60 33.49
C SER A 44 4.51 12.32 34.30
N LEU A 45 4.48 11.19 35.02
CA LEU A 45 3.36 10.88 35.91
C LEU A 45 3.09 12.01 36.93
N GLU A 46 4.15 12.58 37.51
CA GLU A 46 4.08 13.72 38.44
C GLU A 46 3.50 14.98 37.78
N SER A 47 3.91 15.29 36.54
CA SER A 47 3.39 16.47 35.82
C SER A 47 1.89 16.41 35.54
N MET A 48 1.30 15.22 35.61
CA MET A 48 -0.12 14.97 35.32
C MET A 48 -1.03 15.01 36.54
N GLU A 49 -0.48 15.09 37.76
CA GLU A 49 -1.25 15.14 39.01
C GLU A 49 -2.43 16.14 39.01
N PRO A 50 -2.31 17.35 38.42
CA PRO A 50 -3.44 18.29 38.35
C PRO A 50 -4.68 17.73 37.64
N TRP A 51 -4.49 16.78 36.71
CA TRP A 51 -5.59 16.15 35.97
C TRP A 51 -6.30 15.04 36.77
N PHE A 52 -5.71 14.54 37.85
CA PHE A 52 -6.23 13.38 38.61
C PHE A 52 -7.30 13.77 39.62
N THR A 53 -7.30 15.02 40.08
CA THR A 53 -8.19 15.49 41.15
C THR A 53 -9.66 15.27 40.76
N GLY A 54 -10.37 14.45 41.55
CA GLY A 54 -11.80 14.17 41.38
C GLY A 54 -12.15 13.21 40.22
N ARG A 55 -11.16 12.52 39.65
CA ARG A 55 -11.33 11.50 38.60
C ARG A 55 -10.98 10.11 39.14
N ALA A 56 -11.55 9.08 38.53
CA ALA A 56 -11.02 7.73 38.65
C ALA A 56 -9.79 7.62 37.75
N VAL A 57 -8.62 7.32 38.32
CA VAL A 57 -7.35 7.22 37.60
C VAL A 57 -6.80 5.80 37.73
N THR A 58 -6.48 5.19 36.60
CA THR A 58 -5.75 3.93 36.52
C THR A 58 -4.37 4.21 35.95
N VAL A 59 -3.32 3.90 36.71
CA VAL A 59 -1.95 3.91 36.17
C VAL A 59 -1.67 2.53 35.60
N ASP A 60 -1.23 2.51 34.35
CA ASP A 60 -0.94 1.31 33.59
C ASP A 60 0.55 1.31 33.23
N ASP A 61 1.29 0.40 33.87
CA ASP A 61 2.74 0.29 33.79
C ASP A 61 3.21 -0.83 32.84
N ARG A 62 2.29 -1.41 32.05
CA ARG A 62 2.63 -2.48 31.09
C ARG A 62 3.66 -2.07 30.05
N PHE A 63 3.88 -0.78 29.84
CA PHE A 63 4.85 -0.24 28.88
C PHE A 63 6.12 0.29 29.57
N ALA A 64 6.30 0.09 30.88
CA ALA A 64 7.44 0.65 31.63
C ALA A 64 8.81 0.26 31.07
N ASP A 65 8.90 -0.84 30.32
CA ASP A 65 10.10 -1.30 29.61
C ASP A 65 10.05 -1.08 28.08
N LYS A 66 8.94 -0.54 27.54
CA LYS A 66 8.66 -0.31 26.13
C LYS A 66 8.76 1.17 25.72
N VAL A 67 8.83 1.41 24.42
CA VAL A 67 8.77 2.75 23.82
C VAL A 67 7.41 2.96 23.16
N LEU A 68 6.80 4.12 23.38
CA LEU A 68 5.59 4.54 22.68
C LEU A 68 5.94 5.58 21.62
N MET A 69 5.33 5.43 20.45
CA MET A 69 5.32 6.40 19.34
C MET A 69 3.88 6.70 18.94
N PRO A 70 3.57 7.79 18.21
CA PRO A 70 2.28 7.89 17.53
C PRO A 70 2.07 6.64 16.69
N GLY A 71 0.84 6.12 16.67
CA GLY A 71 0.47 4.99 15.83
C GLY A 71 0.88 5.26 14.39
N PHE A 72 1.51 4.28 13.75
CA PHE A 72 2.02 4.48 12.40
C PHE A 72 0.86 4.60 11.41
N ILE A 73 1.12 5.35 10.34
CA ILE A 73 0.14 5.64 9.31
C ILE A 73 0.71 5.15 7.99
N ASP A 74 -0.04 4.27 7.34
CA ASP A 74 0.19 3.96 5.93
C ASP A 74 -0.87 4.70 5.11
N ASN A 75 -0.47 5.84 4.54
CA ASN A 75 -1.41 6.75 3.90
C ASN A 75 -1.69 6.40 2.42
N HIS A 76 -1.29 5.20 1.97
CA HIS A 76 -1.67 4.66 0.66
C HIS A 76 -1.52 3.14 0.65
N VAL A 77 -2.65 2.47 0.82
CA VAL A 77 -2.81 1.01 0.72
C VAL A 77 -4.00 0.68 -0.17
N HIS A 78 -4.12 -0.60 -0.53
CA HIS A 78 -5.26 -1.15 -1.27
C HIS A 78 -5.83 -2.35 -0.51
N PRO A 79 -6.73 -2.13 0.48
CA PRO A 79 -7.31 -3.21 1.27
C PRO A 79 -8.04 -4.26 0.41
N PHE A 80 -8.68 -3.85 -0.69
CA PHE A 80 -9.31 -4.79 -1.62
C PHE A 80 -8.29 -5.76 -2.23
N LEU A 81 -7.12 -5.26 -2.63
CA LEU A 81 -6.07 -6.07 -3.22
C LEU A 81 -5.52 -7.05 -2.18
N GLY A 82 -5.27 -6.57 -0.96
CA GLY A 82 -4.91 -7.44 0.16
C GLY A 82 -5.96 -8.53 0.42
N ALA A 83 -7.24 -8.18 0.35
CA ALA A 83 -8.36 -9.12 0.53
C ALA A 83 -8.39 -10.23 -0.54
N LEU A 84 -8.07 -9.90 -1.79
CA LEU A 84 -8.03 -10.88 -2.88
C LEU A 84 -6.81 -11.81 -2.78
N LEU A 85 -5.63 -11.26 -2.45
CA LEU A 85 -4.35 -11.95 -2.65
C LEU A 85 -3.80 -12.65 -1.41
N THR A 86 -3.99 -12.08 -0.21
CA THR A 86 -3.40 -12.66 1.02
C THR A 86 -3.93 -14.04 1.43
N PRO A 87 -5.14 -14.50 1.01
CA PRO A 87 -5.55 -15.89 1.26
C PRO A 87 -4.83 -16.93 0.38
N MET A 88 -4.14 -16.50 -0.69
CA MET A 88 -3.38 -17.40 -1.56
C MET A 88 -2.16 -17.99 -0.84
N GLU A 89 -1.68 -19.14 -1.28
CA GLU A 89 -0.43 -19.71 -0.78
C GLU A 89 0.76 -18.89 -1.30
N ILE A 90 1.43 -18.17 -0.42
CA ILE A 90 2.56 -17.31 -0.80
C ILE A 90 3.84 -18.15 -0.95
N ILE A 91 4.35 -18.22 -2.19
CA ILE A 91 5.63 -18.83 -2.56
C ILE A 91 6.35 -17.85 -3.50
N ALA A 92 7.24 -17.03 -2.94
CA ALA A 92 7.89 -15.93 -3.63
C ALA A 92 9.42 -15.96 -3.47
N PRO A 93 10.17 -15.24 -4.32
CA PRO A 93 11.60 -15.03 -4.18
C PRO A 93 12.05 -14.40 -2.87
N GLU A 94 11.24 -13.48 -2.36
CA GLU A 94 11.47 -12.77 -1.12
C GLU A 94 10.73 -13.43 0.05
N PRO A 95 11.18 -13.25 1.30
CA PRO A 95 10.44 -13.73 2.46
C PRO A 95 9.17 -12.90 2.69
N TRP A 96 8.10 -13.53 3.19
CA TRP A 96 6.81 -12.87 3.45
C TRP A 96 6.36 -13.05 4.90
N ARG A 97 5.92 -11.96 5.51
CA ARG A 97 5.22 -11.99 6.80
C ARG A 97 3.81 -12.50 6.59
N MET A 98 3.38 -13.43 7.45
CA MET A 98 2.04 -14.00 7.44
C MET A 98 1.23 -13.51 8.65
N ALA A 99 -0.09 -13.77 8.64
CA ALA A 99 -0.92 -13.56 9.81
C ALA A 99 -0.37 -14.34 11.02
N GLY A 100 -0.40 -13.72 12.20
CA GLY A 100 0.16 -14.27 13.44
C GLY A 100 1.67 -14.06 13.64
N GLY A 101 2.39 -13.49 12.67
CA GLY A 101 3.77 -13.05 12.83
C GLY A 101 4.85 -14.01 12.31
N ASP A 102 4.47 -15.14 11.74
CA ASP A 102 5.44 -16.07 11.13
C ASP A 102 5.91 -15.58 9.77
N ILE A 103 7.12 -16.00 9.40
CA ILE A 103 7.72 -15.68 8.10
C ILE A 103 7.70 -16.93 7.23
N HIS A 104 7.05 -16.82 6.08
CA HIS A 104 7.30 -17.76 5.00
C HIS A 104 8.67 -17.45 4.39
N PRO A 105 9.62 -18.41 4.39
CA PRO A 105 10.93 -18.17 3.82
C PRO A 105 10.83 -17.93 2.31
N ALA A 106 11.74 -17.09 1.82
CA ALA A 106 12.07 -16.99 0.40
C ALA A 106 12.26 -18.37 -0.25
N ALA A 107 11.88 -18.48 -1.52
CA ALA A 107 12.24 -19.57 -2.40
C ALA A 107 13.00 -18.98 -3.59
N ASN A 108 14.31 -18.79 -3.46
CA ASN A 108 15.10 -18.01 -4.42
C ASN A 108 15.89 -18.87 -5.42
N THR A 109 15.59 -20.17 -5.46
CA THR A 109 16.11 -21.09 -6.47
C THR A 109 15.01 -22.01 -6.99
N PRO A 110 15.18 -22.62 -8.18
CA PRO A 110 14.20 -23.57 -8.69
C PRO A 110 13.97 -24.77 -7.77
N ALA A 111 15.02 -25.27 -7.12
CA ALA A 111 14.93 -26.41 -6.21
C ALA A 111 14.16 -26.06 -4.93
N GLU A 112 14.36 -24.86 -4.38
CA GLU A 112 13.62 -24.39 -3.21
C GLU A 112 12.14 -24.15 -3.53
N TYR A 113 11.85 -23.56 -4.69
CA TYR A 113 10.48 -23.37 -5.15
C TYR A 113 9.77 -24.71 -5.35
N GLU A 114 10.40 -25.67 -6.04
CA GLU A 114 9.85 -27.02 -6.23
C GLU A 114 9.55 -27.70 -4.90
N ALA A 115 10.48 -27.66 -3.96
CA ALA A 115 10.32 -28.25 -2.64
C ALA A 115 9.14 -27.60 -1.89
N ARG A 116 9.05 -26.27 -1.90
CA ARG A 116 7.97 -25.53 -1.24
C ARG A 116 6.62 -25.79 -1.90
N LEU A 117 6.54 -25.79 -3.22
CA LEU A 117 5.30 -26.08 -3.94
C LEU A 117 4.76 -27.48 -3.59
N LYS A 118 5.62 -28.50 -3.60
CA LYS A 118 5.25 -29.86 -3.20
C LYS A 118 4.83 -29.96 -1.73
N GLU A 119 5.55 -29.29 -0.83
CA GLU A 119 5.21 -29.23 0.59
C GLU A 119 3.81 -28.63 0.79
N ARG A 120 3.51 -27.50 0.15
CA ARG A 120 2.22 -26.81 0.29
C ARG A 120 1.06 -27.56 -0.35
N LEU A 121 1.30 -28.19 -1.50
CA LEU A 121 0.34 -29.11 -2.10
C LEU A 121 0.04 -30.31 -1.18
N ALA A 122 1.03 -30.86 -0.50
CA ALA A 122 0.84 -31.99 0.42
C ALA A 122 0.14 -31.58 1.74
N ALA A 123 0.36 -30.35 2.21
CA ALA A 123 -0.19 -29.87 3.48
C ALA A 123 -1.71 -29.56 3.43
N ARG A 124 -2.25 -29.30 2.24
CA ARG A 124 -3.64 -28.89 2.02
C ARG A 124 -4.53 -30.11 1.74
N THR A 125 -5.54 -30.35 2.58
CA THR A 125 -6.45 -31.53 2.53
C THR A 125 -7.68 -31.34 1.63
N ASP A 126 -7.95 -30.11 1.21
CA ASP A 126 -8.98 -29.65 0.26
C ASP A 126 -8.56 -29.95 -1.19
N THR A 127 -8.37 -31.23 -1.55
CA THR A 127 -7.80 -31.61 -2.86
C THR A 127 -8.72 -31.34 -4.04
N ASP A 128 -10.03 -31.19 -3.81
CA ASP A 128 -11.03 -30.90 -4.85
C ASP A 128 -11.17 -29.38 -5.11
N GLU A 129 -10.61 -28.53 -4.24
CA GLU A 129 -10.60 -27.08 -4.41
C GLU A 129 -9.36 -26.61 -5.18
N LEU A 130 -9.46 -25.41 -5.78
CA LEU A 130 -8.34 -24.76 -6.45
C LEU A 130 -7.21 -24.49 -5.44
N PHE A 131 -6.05 -25.08 -5.70
CA PHE A 131 -4.81 -24.64 -5.09
C PHE A 131 -4.32 -23.40 -5.82
N ILE A 132 -4.45 -22.23 -5.18
CA ILE A 132 -4.01 -20.95 -5.72
C ILE A 132 -2.79 -20.48 -4.95
N SER A 133 -1.68 -20.28 -5.65
CA SER A 133 -0.46 -19.71 -5.08
C SER A 133 -0.09 -18.40 -5.76
N PHE A 134 0.63 -17.54 -5.04
CA PHE A 134 1.12 -16.25 -5.54
C PHE A 134 2.62 -16.11 -5.30
N GLY A 135 3.29 -15.43 -6.22
CA GLY A 135 4.72 -15.10 -6.14
C GLY A 135 5.61 -15.85 -7.11
N TYR A 136 5.05 -16.66 -8.01
CA TYR A 136 5.84 -17.42 -8.99
C TYR A 136 6.64 -16.48 -9.91
N GLN A 137 7.92 -16.75 -10.10
CA GLN A 137 8.79 -16.02 -11.02
C GLN A 137 9.61 -17.01 -11.86
N PRO A 138 9.31 -17.21 -13.15
CA PRO A 138 10.00 -18.20 -13.98
C PRO A 138 11.54 -18.05 -14.01
N LEU A 139 12.03 -16.82 -13.93
CA LEU A 139 13.47 -16.51 -13.95
C LEU A 139 14.20 -16.99 -12.68
N GLU A 140 13.52 -17.02 -11.53
CA GLU A 140 14.11 -17.40 -10.24
C GLU A 140 13.71 -18.83 -9.82
N HIS A 141 12.48 -19.22 -10.12
CA HIS A 141 11.86 -20.47 -9.69
C HIS A 141 11.95 -21.60 -10.73
N GLY A 142 12.49 -21.32 -11.91
CA GLY A 142 12.51 -22.24 -13.05
C GLY A 142 11.16 -22.29 -13.77
N LYS A 143 11.14 -22.96 -14.94
CA LYS A 143 9.95 -23.02 -15.80
C LYS A 143 8.96 -24.09 -15.32
N TRP A 144 7.86 -23.62 -14.76
CA TRP A 144 6.67 -24.39 -14.46
C TRP A 144 5.57 -24.07 -15.48
N GLY A 145 5.06 -25.13 -16.10
CA GLY A 145 3.89 -25.08 -16.95
C GLY A 145 2.99 -26.29 -16.68
N ARG A 146 1.91 -26.37 -17.44
CA ARG A 146 0.94 -27.46 -17.40
C ARG A 146 1.58 -28.86 -17.35
N PRO A 147 2.58 -29.22 -18.18
CA PRO A 147 3.16 -30.57 -18.13
C PRO A 147 3.88 -30.89 -16.81
N GLU A 148 4.52 -29.91 -16.19
CA GLU A 148 5.24 -30.06 -14.92
C GLU A 148 4.25 -30.16 -13.75
N LEU A 149 3.22 -29.33 -13.78
CA LEU A 149 2.16 -29.34 -12.77
C LEU A 149 1.33 -30.63 -12.84
N ASP A 150 1.02 -31.13 -14.03
CA ASP A 150 0.30 -32.40 -14.21
C ASP A 150 1.08 -33.60 -13.66
N LYS A 151 2.43 -33.55 -13.64
CA LYS A 151 3.26 -34.62 -13.05
C LYS A 151 3.16 -34.66 -11.52
N ILE A 152 3.03 -33.51 -10.85
CA ILE A 152 3.04 -33.42 -9.38
C ILE A 152 1.64 -33.38 -8.77
N ALA A 153 0.64 -32.96 -9.56
CA ALA A 153 -0.73 -32.76 -9.12
C ALA A 153 -1.73 -33.09 -10.26
N PRO A 154 -1.79 -34.35 -10.74
CA PRO A 154 -2.60 -34.70 -11.93
C PRO A 154 -4.11 -34.49 -11.72
N ASP A 155 -4.60 -34.77 -10.52
CA ASP A 155 -6.04 -34.73 -10.19
C ASP A 155 -6.45 -33.48 -9.41
N ARG A 156 -5.48 -32.65 -8.99
CA ARG A 156 -5.73 -31.47 -8.17
C ARG A 156 -5.64 -30.20 -9.02
N PRO A 157 -6.67 -29.34 -9.03
CA PRO A 157 -6.61 -28.05 -9.74
C PRO A 157 -5.53 -27.13 -9.15
N VAL A 158 -4.51 -26.75 -9.93
CA VAL A 158 -3.42 -25.85 -9.53
C VAL A 158 -3.39 -24.61 -10.41
N VAL A 159 -3.36 -23.43 -9.77
CA VAL A 159 -3.15 -22.12 -10.39
C VAL A 159 -1.96 -21.44 -9.71
N LEU A 160 -0.92 -21.13 -10.48
CA LEU A 160 0.20 -20.32 -10.03
C LEU A 160 0.03 -18.90 -10.56
N PHE A 161 -0.14 -17.93 -9.68
CA PHE A 161 -0.02 -16.51 -10.02
C PHE A 161 1.44 -16.10 -10.06
N GLN A 162 1.82 -15.49 -11.18
CA GLN A 162 3.10 -14.84 -11.34
C GLN A 162 3.16 -13.59 -10.42
N ARG A 163 4.36 -13.22 -9.95
CA ARG A 163 4.58 -12.15 -8.94
C ARG A 163 4.00 -10.77 -9.28
N SER A 164 3.89 -10.42 -10.56
CA SER A 164 3.27 -9.20 -11.08
C SER A 164 1.74 -9.26 -11.08
N PHE A 165 1.16 -10.46 -11.00
CA PHE A 165 -0.28 -10.74 -11.15
C PHE A 165 -0.79 -10.70 -12.61
N HIS A 166 0.04 -10.36 -13.60
CA HIS A 166 -0.33 -10.30 -15.02
C HIS A 166 -0.40 -11.66 -15.72
N GLU A 167 0.10 -12.70 -15.07
CA GLU A 167 0.17 -14.04 -15.65
C GLU A 167 -0.27 -15.12 -14.67
N THR A 168 -0.89 -16.16 -15.23
CA THR A 168 -1.22 -17.38 -14.50
C THR A 168 -0.75 -18.62 -15.26
N TYR A 169 -0.37 -19.64 -14.50
CA TYR A 169 0.06 -20.95 -14.99
C TYR A 169 -0.83 -22.02 -14.38
N LEU A 170 -1.50 -22.80 -15.24
CA LEU A 170 -2.55 -23.74 -14.86
C LEU A 170 -2.21 -25.15 -15.30
N ASN A 171 -2.59 -26.13 -14.48
CA ASN A 171 -2.55 -27.54 -14.86
C ASN A 171 -3.86 -27.99 -15.55
N SER A 172 -3.89 -29.22 -16.08
CA SER A 172 -5.06 -29.76 -16.79
C SER A 172 -6.33 -29.79 -15.91
N ALA A 173 -6.18 -30.10 -14.62
CA ALA A 173 -7.30 -30.13 -13.67
C ALA A 173 -7.89 -28.72 -13.44
N ALA A 174 -7.06 -27.68 -13.31
CA ALA A 174 -7.51 -26.29 -13.16
C ALA A 174 -8.20 -25.77 -14.41
N MET A 175 -7.63 -26.04 -15.60
CA MET A 175 -8.27 -25.65 -16.86
C MET A 175 -9.64 -26.29 -17.01
N THR A 176 -9.79 -27.56 -16.61
CA THR A 176 -11.08 -28.26 -16.61
C THR A 176 -12.05 -27.63 -15.60
N ALA A 177 -11.61 -27.36 -14.37
CA ALA A 177 -12.43 -26.75 -13.32
C ALA A 177 -12.94 -25.35 -13.70
N LEU A 178 -12.13 -24.56 -14.42
CA LEU A 178 -12.48 -23.21 -14.87
C LEU A 178 -13.20 -23.19 -16.24
N GLY A 179 -13.37 -24.35 -16.88
CA GLY A 179 -14.01 -24.44 -18.19
C GLY A 179 -13.19 -23.84 -19.34
N LEU A 180 -11.85 -23.85 -19.23
CA LEU A 180 -10.92 -23.35 -20.23
C LEU A 180 -10.51 -24.49 -21.18
N SER A 181 -11.26 -24.65 -22.27
CA SER A 181 -10.96 -25.62 -23.34
C SER A 181 -10.12 -24.98 -24.46
N ALA A 182 -9.49 -25.81 -25.30
CA ALA A 182 -8.75 -25.34 -26.47
C ALA A 182 -9.63 -24.54 -27.46
N GLU A 183 -10.93 -24.83 -27.48
CA GLU A 183 -11.92 -24.10 -28.29
C GLU A 183 -12.29 -22.76 -27.64
N VAL A 184 -12.37 -22.68 -26.31
CA VAL A 184 -12.66 -21.44 -25.59
C VAL A 184 -11.55 -20.42 -25.77
N VAL A 185 -10.30 -20.87 -25.81
CA VAL A 185 -9.11 -20.00 -25.91
C VAL A 185 -8.52 -19.93 -27.32
N SER A 186 -9.13 -20.59 -28.30
CA SER A 186 -8.58 -20.67 -29.65
C SER A 186 -8.38 -19.27 -30.23
N ASP A 187 -7.27 -19.07 -30.93
CA ASP A 187 -6.89 -17.81 -31.59
C ASP A 187 -6.53 -16.64 -30.66
N HIS A 188 -6.41 -16.86 -29.34
CA HIS A 188 -5.91 -15.84 -28.42
C HIS A 188 -4.38 -15.81 -28.41
N SER A 189 -3.77 -14.72 -28.93
CA SER A 189 -2.30 -14.60 -29.08
C SER A 189 -1.54 -14.59 -27.74
N GLN A 190 -2.22 -14.24 -26.65
CA GLN A 190 -1.64 -14.18 -25.29
C GLN A 190 -1.97 -15.41 -24.42
N VAL A 191 -2.18 -16.57 -25.05
CA VAL A 191 -2.40 -17.86 -24.38
C VAL A 191 -1.50 -18.93 -24.97
N ASP A 192 -0.61 -19.49 -24.15
CA ASP A 192 0.08 -20.76 -24.45
C ASP A 192 -0.68 -21.90 -23.76
N PHE A 193 -1.66 -22.46 -24.47
CA PHE A 193 -2.52 -23.52 -23.96
C PHE A 193 -1.76 -24.82 -23.65
N ALA A 194 -0.65 -25.08 -24.33
CA ALA A 194 0.17 -26.28 -24.10
C ALA A 194 0.94 -26.18 -22.78
N GLN A 195 1.41 -24.97 -22.45
CA GLN A 195 2.02 -24.66 -21.16
C GLN A 195 0.99 -24.26 -20.08
N GLY A 196 -0.29 -24.12 -20.43
CA GLY A 196 -1.32 -23.61 -19.51
C GLY A 196 -1.01 -22.20 -19.02
N HIS A 197 -0.29 -21.41 -19.80
CA HIS A 197 0.17 -20.08 -19.47
C HIS A 197 -0.70 -19.02 -20.14
N PHE A 198 -1.24 -18.11 -19.33
CA PHE A 198 -2.11 -17.03 -19.75
C PHE A 198 -1.50 -15.72 -19.25
N PHE A 199 -1.36 -14.74 -20.14
CA PHE A 199 -0.73 -13.45 -19.82
C PHE A 199 -1.55 -12.29 -20.40
N GLU A 200 -1.47 -11.13 -19.76
CA GLU A 200 -2.17 -9.89 -20.16
C GLU A 200 -3.65 -10.11 -20.48
N THR A 201 -4.12 -9.84 -21.71
CA THR A 201 -5.54 -10.01 -22.05
C THR A 201 -5.96 -11.49 -22.07
N GLY A 202 -5.02 -12.42 -22.25
CA GLY A 202 -5.27 -13.85 -22.10
C GLY A 202 -5.52 -14.23 -20.64
N ASN A 203 -4.77 -13.63 -19.71
CA ASN A 203 -4.95 -13.84 -18.28
C ASN A 203 -6.34 -13.36 -17.79
N MET A 204 -6.95 -12.39 -18.47
CA MET A 204 -8.31 -11.95 -18.17
C MET A 204 -9.33 -13.09 -18.27
N MET A 205 -9.12 -14.08 -19.15
CA MET A 205 -10.01 -15.24 -19.26
C MET A 205 -9.98 -16.09 -17.98
N VAL A 206 -8.80 -16.24 -17.38
CA VAL A 206 -8.62 -16.96 -16.11
C VAL A 206 -9.20 -16.13 -14.96
N MET A 207 -8.87 -14.84 -14.90
CA MET A 207 -9.36 -13.93 -13.87
C MET A 207 -10.88 -13.86 -13.85
N GLY A 208 -11.54 -13.74 -15.00
CA GLY A 208 -13.00 -13.74 -15.09
C GLY A 208 -13.67 -14.98 -14.51
N LYS A 209 -12.99 -16.13 -14.51
CA LYS A 209 -13.46 -17.36 -13.86
C LYS A 209 -13.16 -17.37 -12.36
N LEU A 210 -11.99 -16.86 -11.96
CA LEU A 210 -11.55 -16.83 -10.56
C LEU A 210 -12.25 -15.76 -9.71
N MET A 211 -12.77 -14.68 -10.29
CA MET A 211 -13.36 -13.58 -9.49
C MET A 211 -14.51 -14.04 -8.59
N SER A 212 -15.32 -15.02 -9.02
CA SER A 212 -16.37 -15.59 -8.16
C SER A 212 -15.83 -16.27 -6.89
N THR A 213 -14.63 -16.87 -6.97
CA THR A 213 -13.89 -17.45 -5.85
C THR A 213 -13.25 -16.36 -5.00
N LEU A 214 -12.56 -15.40 -5.63
CA LEU A 214 -11.82 -14.36 -4.91
C LEU A 214 -12.73 -13.34 -4.21
N LEU A 215 -13.94 -13.11 -4.75
CA LEU A 215 -14.99 -12.28 -4.15
C LEU A 215 -15.99 -13.10 -3.32
N ALA A 216 -15.68 -14.37 -3.04
CA ALA A 216 -16.45 -15.11 -2.06
C ALA A 216 -16.33 -14.41 -0.69
N ASP A 217 -17.47 -14.25 0.00
CA ASP A 217 -17.54 -13.45 1.22
C ASP A 217 -16.55 -13.94 2.30
N ASP A 218 -16.39 -15.27 2.42
CA ASP A 218 -15.43 -15.92 3.30
C ASP A 218 -13.98 -15.70 2.87
N TRP A 219 -13.68 -15.83 1.57
CA TRP A 219 -12.34 -15.54 1.01
C TRP A 219 -11.95 -14.10 1.26
N TYR A 220 -12.80 -13.18 0.85
CA TYR A 220 -12.53 -11.75 0.87
C TYR A 220 -12.39 -11.23 2.31
N ARG A 221 -13.29 -11.62 3.22
CA ARG A 221 -13.19 -11.24 4.64
C ARG A 221 -11.97 -11.85 5.31
N LYS A 222 -11.62 -13.10 4.99
CA LYS A 222 -10.39 -13.74 5.47
C LYS A 222 -9.16 -12.94 5.01
N GLY A 223 -9.08 -12.57 3.75
CA GLY A 223 -7.96 -11.80 3.21
C GLY A 223 -7.85 -10.41 3.81
N LEU A 224 -9.00 -9.74 3.99
CA LEU A 224 -9.01 -8.44 4.67
C LEU A 224 -8.57 -8.57 6.12
N GLY A 225 -9.01 -9.62 6.82
CA GLY A 225 -8.56 -9.94 8.19
C GLY A 225 -7.05 -10.19 8.27
N ILE A 226 -6.48 -10.93 7.32
CA ILE A 226 -5.02 -11.12 7.21
C ILE A 226 -4.32 -9.78 6.96
N THR A 227 -4.84 -8.96 6.05
CA THR A 227 -4.29 -7.63 5.72
C THR A 227 -4.28 -6.72 6.95
N CYS A 228 -5.38 -6.68 7.71
CA CYS A 228 -5.45 -5.92 8.95
C CYS A 228 -4.51 -6.48 10.03
N ASP A 229 -4.34 -7.80 10.11
CA ASP A 229 -3.37 -8.37 11.04
C ASP A 229 -1.94 -7.96 10.69
N LEU A 230 -1.57 -7.96 9.40
CA LEU A 230 -0.27 -7.49 8.93
C LEU A 230 -0.05 -6.00 9.25
N MET A 231 -1.06 -5.15 9.03
CA MET A 231 -1.00 -3.74 9.43
C MET A 231 -0.76 -3.57 10.93
N ARG A 232 -1.48 -4.33 11.76
CA ARG A 232 -1.31 -4.34 13.22
C ARG A 232 0.09 -4.78 13.63
N GLN A 233 0.64 -5.81 12.99
CA GLN A 233 2.03 -6.26 13.18
C GLN A 233 3.03 -5.17 12.79
N GLY A 234 2.73 -4.38 11.76
CA GLY A 234 3.51 -3.21 11.35
C GLY A 234 3.38 -2.00 12.28
N GLY A 235 2.53 -2.04 13.31
CA GLY A 235 2.28 -0.91 14.22
C GLY A 235 1.34 0.15 13.64
N ILE A 236 0.62 -0.17 12.57
CA ILE A 236 -0.28 0.74 11.87
C ILE A 236 -1.60 0.85 12.64
N THR A 237 -2.02 2.08 12.94
CA THR A 237 -3.32 2.39 13.54
C THR A 237 -4.25 3.12 12.58
N THR A 238 -3.71 3.65 11.47
CA THR A 238 -4.46 4.33 10.41
C THR A 238 -3.94 3.90 9.05
N ALA A 239 -4.83 3.39 8.21
CA ALA A 239 -4.54 3.06 6.83
C ALA A 239 -5.45 3.88 5.91
N ALA A 240 -4.92 4.42 4.81
CA ALA A 240 -5.74 5.09 3.82
C ALA A 240 -5.90 4.26 2.55
N ASP A 241 -7.14 3.91 2.23
CA ASP A 241 -7.49 3.32 0.95
C ASP A 241 -7.49 4.42 -0.12
N MET A 242 -6.45 4.42 -0.95
CA MET A 242 -6.27 5.42 -2.00
C MET A 242 -7.02 5.09 -3.28
N LEU A 243 -7.80 4.01 -3.28
CA LEU A 243 -8.59 3.53 -4.41
C LEU A 243 -9.94 2.96 -3.95
N PHE A 244 -10.55 3.58 -2.94
CA PHE A 244 -11.83 3.08 -2.43
C PHE A 244 -12.88 3.08 -3.55
N GLY A 245 -13.69 2.02 -3.58
CA GLY A 245 -14.75 1.81 -4.55
C GLY A 245 -14.25 1.28 -5.89
N THR A 246 -13.07 0.66 -5.95
CA THR A 246 -12.53 0.04 -7.16
C THR A 246 -13.49 -1.06 -7.67
N ILE A 247 -13.72 -2.09 -6.84
CA ILE A 247 -14.61 -3.21 -7.10
C ILE A 247 -16.07 -2.77 -7.05
N SER A 248 -16.51 -2.25 -5.92
CA SER A 248 -17.87 -1.75 -5.70
C SER A 248 -17.90 -1.07 -4.33
N PRO A 249 -18.32 0.21 -4.25
CA PRO A 249 -18.36 0.93 -2.98
C PRO A 249 -19.16 0.21 -1.90
N ASP A 250 -20.32 -0.36 -2.23
CA ASP A 250 -21.19 -1.00 -1.24
C ASP A 250 -20.62 -2.34 -0.76
N PHE A 251 -20.08 -3.15 -1.68
CA PHE A 251 -19.43 -4.42 -1.34
C PHE A 251 -18.19 -4.20 -0.48
N GLU A 252 -17.31 -3.28 -0.89
CA GLU A 252 -16.09 -2.96 -0.16
C GLU A 252 -16.41 -2.40 1.23
N LEU A 253 -17.36 -1.46 1.34
CA LEU A 253 -17.76 -0.90 2.62
C LEU A 253 -18.34 -1.97 3.56
N ALA A 254 -19.21 -2.86 3.05
CA ALA A 254 -19.79 -3.94 3.84
C ALA A 254 -18.72 -4.92 4.35
N ALA A 255 -17.74 -5.27 3.52
CA ALA A 255 -16.63 -6.13 3.89
C ALA A 255 -15.70 -5.44 4.93
N ILE A 256 -15.33 -4.18 4.69
CA ILE A 256 -14.50 -3.39 5.60
C ILE A 256 -15.16 -3.29 6.98
N ASN A 257 -16.40 -2.82 7.05
CA ASN A 257 -17.12 -2.64 8.32
C ASN A 257 -17.16 -3.92 9.15
N ALA A 258 -17.32 -5.08 8.51
CA ALA A 258 -17.43 -6.32 9.24
C ALA A 258 -16.09 -6.90 9.73
N VAL A 259 -14.97 -6.46 9.15
CA VAL A 259 -13.62 -6.88 9.57
C VAL A 259 -13.03 -5.89 10.55
N ILE A 260 -13.03 -4.59 10.24
CA ILE A 260 -12.26 -3.61 11.02
C ILE A 260 -12.89 -3.28 12.37
N GLU A 261 -14.17 -3.57 12.58
CA GLU A 261 -14.85 -3.40 13.88
C GLU A 261 -14.49 -4.49 14.89
N GLN A 262 -13.75 -5.53 14.47
CA GLN A 262 -13.26 -6.57 15.37
C GLN A 262 -12.28 -5.96 16.40
N PRO A 263 -12.44 -6.24 17.71
CA PRO A 263 -11.59 -5.68 18.76
C PRO A 263 -10.09 -5.95 18.58
N GLU A 264 -9.74 -7.11 18.02
CA GLU A 264 -8.39 -7.60 17.76
C GLU A 264 -7.71 -6.92 16.55
N LEU A 265 -8.45 -6.16 15.74
CA LEU A 265 -7.96 -5.39 14.58
C LEU A 265 -8.11 -3.88 14.81
N PRO A 266 -7.38 -3.29 15.78
CA PRO A 266 -7.59 -1.94 16.27
C PRO A 266 -6.99 -0.87 15.34
N MET A 267 -7.66 -0.57 14.23
CA MET A 267 -7.25 0.46 13.28
C MET A 267 -8.44 1.24 12.72
N ARG A 268 -8.16 2.38 12.10
CA ARG A 268 -9.11 3.09 11.24
C ARG A 268 -8.73 2.94 9.77
N VAL A 269 -9.73 2.90 8.90
CA VAL A 269 -9.58 2.98 7.45
C VAL A 269 -10.12 4.32 6.97
N VAL A 270 -9.31 5.03 6.19
CA VAL A 270 -9.61 6.35 5.65
C VAL A 270 -9.71 6.25 4.13
N ASN A 271 -10.89 6.41 3.58
CA ASN A 271 -11.16 6.20 2.17
C ASN A 271 -10.97 7.50 1.38
N VAL A 272 -10.18 7.41 0.30
CA VAL A 272 -10.04 8.39 -0.77
C VAL A 272 -10.63 7.78 -2.04
N PHE A 273 -11.48 8.53 -2.72
CA PHE A 273 -12.25 8.00 -3.85
C PHE A 273 -11.40 7.84 -5.10
N ASP A 274 -11.57 6.74 -5.82
CA ASP A 274 -11.06 6.60 -7.20
C ASP A 274 -11.80 7.54 -8.16
N GLY A 275 -11.11 8.59 -8.61
CA GLY A 275 -11.68 9.61 -9.48
C GLY A 275 -12.20 9.06 -10.81
N ARG A 276 -11.46 8.14 -11.44
CA ARG A 276 -11.85 7.56 -12.72
C ARG A 276 -12.93 6.52 -12.53
N GLY A 277 -12.74 5.60 -11.59
CA GLY A 277 -13.68 4.49 -11.33
C GLY A 277 -15.08 4.98 -10.98
N PHE A 278 -15.20 5.98 -10.07
CA PHE A 278 -16.50 6.55 -9.73
C PHE A 278 -17.19 7.23 -10.91
N SER A 279 -16.44 8.04 -11.68
CA SER A 279 -16.97 8.70 -12.87
C SER A 279 -17.47 7.72 -13.92
N ASN A 280 -16.64 6.73 -14.25
CA ASN A 280 -16.97 5.76 -15.27
C ASN A 280 -18.19 4.93 -14.88
N ARG A 281 -18.27 4.44 -13.63
CA ARG A 281 -19.46 3.75 -13.12
C ARG A 281 -20.71 4.61 -13.16
N ALA A 282 -20.64 5.84 -12.66
CA ALA A 282 -21.79 6.74 -12.61
C ALA A 282 -22.34 7.05 -14.02
N SER A 283 -21.49 6.95 -15.05
CA SER A 283 -21.85 7.13 -16.45
C SER A 283 -22.07 5.82 -17.23
N GLY A 284 -22.01 4.65 -16.59
CA GLY A 284 -22.16 3.35 -17.24
C GLY A 284 -21.05 3.01 -18.25
N ARG A 285 -19.83 3.49 -18.02
CA ARG A 285 -18.64 3.29 -18.86
C ARG A 285 -17.62 2.40 -18.14
N GLY A 286 -16.82 1.65 -18.90
CA GLY A 286 -15.56 1.07 -18.41
C GLY A 286 -14.42 2.09 -18.44
N ASN A 287 -13.20 1.69 -18.08
CA ASN A 287 -12.06 2.61 -18.06
C ASN A 287 -11.72 3.20 -19.42
N GLY A 288 -11.75 2.39 -20.48
CA GLY A 288 -11.38 2.83 -21.83
C GLY A 288 -9.91 3.23 -21.96
N ALA A 289 -9.56 3.81 -23.11
CA ALA A 289 -8.20 4.28 -23.41
C ALA A 289 -7.79 5.47 -22.50
N PRO A 290 -6.49 5.77 -22.35
CA PRO A 290 -6.01 6.87 -21.51
C PRO A 290 -6.51 8.27 -21.90
N ASP A 291 -6.93 8.46 -23.14
CA ASP A 291 -7.49 9.71 -23.68
C ASP A 291 -9.03 9.73 -23.70
N ALA A 292 -9.67 8.69 -23.18
CA ALA A 292 -11.12 8.61 -23.13
C ALA A 292 -11.71 9.73 -22.27
N GLU A 293 -12.81 10.32 -22.73
CA GLU A 293 -13.54 11.35 -21.99
C GLU A 293 -14.15 10.78 -20.70
N ILE A 294 -13.88 11.44 -19.57
CA ILE A 294 -14.38 11.07 -18.24
C ILE A 294 -15.37 12.13 -17.75
N ASP A 295 -16.57 11.70 -17.37
CA ASP A 295 -17.57 12.57 -16.73
C ASP A 295 -17.26 12.71 -15.23
N PHE A 296 -16.34 13.63 -14.92
CA PHE A 296 -15.97 13.92 -13.53
C PHE A 296 -17.12 14.45 -12.69
N ALA A 297 -18.12 15.12 -13.29
CA ALA A 297 -19.27 15.64 -12.57
C ALA A 297 -20.20 14.51 -12.08
N ALA A 298 -20.44 13.49 -12.91
CA ALA A 298 -21.19 12.30 -12.50
C ALA A 298 -20.47 11.56 -11.36
N GLY A 299 -19.15 11.38 -11.48
CA GLY A 299 -18.34 10.77 -10.43
C GLY A 299 -18.36 11.55 -9.12
N GLN A 300 -18.21 12.88 -9.18
CA GLN A 300 -18.33 13.74 -8.00
C GLN A 300 -19.68 13.55 -7.32
N GLY A 301 -20.78 13.55 -8.09
CA GLY A 301 -22.13 13.32 -7.54
C GLY A 301 -22.22 12.01 -6.73
N ALA A 302 -21.71 10.91 -7.27
CA ALA A 302 -21.70 9.61 -6.59
C ALA A 302 -20.81 9.60 -5.33
N MET A 303 -19.66 10.29 -5.34
CA MET A 303 -18.80 10.42 -4.16
C MET A 303 -19.46 11.23 -3.04
N GLU A 304 -20.18 12.31 -3.38
CA GLU A 304 -20.86 13.18 -2.41
C GLU A 304 -21.95 12.43 -1.63
N GLU A 305 -22.53 11.37 -2.20
CA GLU A 305 -23.48 10.51 -1.51
C GLU A 305 -22.84 9.70 -0.37
N LEU A 306 -21.53 9.48 -0.41
CA LEU A 306 -20.78 8.74 0.61
C LEU A 306 -20.16 9.66 1.67
N LEU A 307 -19.92 10.92 1.33
CA LEU A 307 -19.38 11.90 2.27
C LEU A 307 -20.32 12.11 3.46
N GLY A 308 -19.77 12.04 4.67
CA GLY A 308 -20.53 12.16 5.92
C GLY A 308 -21.21 10.88 6.38
N LYS A 309 -21.07 9.77 5.65
CA LYS A 309 -21.47 8.41 6.09
C LYS A 309 -20.36 7.71 6.88
N ASP A 310 -19.56 8.47 7.62
CA ASP A 310 -18.57 7.91 8.54
C ASP A 310 -19.27 7.05 9.59
N GLU A 311 -18.87 5.78 9.71
CA GLU A 311 -19.37 4.86 10.71
C GLU A 311 -18.21 4.13 11.38
N GLY A 312 -18.22 4.10 12.71
CA GLY A 312 -17.19 3.43 13.51
C GLY A 312 -15.77 3.88 13.13
N ARG A 313 -14.99 2.91 12.64
CA ARG A 313 -13.58 3.03 12.23
C ARG A 313 -13.39 3.37 10.74
N VAL A 314 -14.45 3.47 9.95
CA VAL A 314 -14.40 3.91 8.54
C VAL A 314 -14.64 5.41 8.43
N ARG A 315 -13.82 6.07 7.59
CA ARG A 315 -13.92 7.51 7.31
C ARG A 315 -13.86 7.76 5.81
N PHE A 316 -14.59 8.77 5.34
CA PHE A 316 -14.51 9.25 3.97
C PHE A 316 -13.94 10.66 3.93
N LEU A 317 -12.80 10.82 3.27
CA LEU A 317 -12.25 12.15 3.03
C LEU A 317 -12.93 12.78 1.81
N ARG A 318 -13.11 14.10 1.84
CA ARG A 318 -13.39 14.90 0.64
C ARG A 318 -12.11 15.02 -0.20
N ALA A 319 -11.65 13.89 -0.69
CA ALA A 319 -10.40 13.72 -1.41
C ALA A 319 -10.60 12.75 -2.59
N VAL A 320 -9.83 12.97 -3.65
CA VAL A 320 -9.89 12.13 -4.87
C VAL A 320 -8.50 11.67 -5.26
N LYS A 321 -8.40 10.43 -5.75
CA LYS A 321 -7.23 9.87 -6.40
C LYS A 321 -7.36 9.97 -7.92
N LEU A 322 -6.34 10.55 -8.56
CA LEU A 322 -6.16 10.59 -10.01
C LEU A 322 -4.83 9.94 -10.40
N PHE A 323 -4.63 9.71 -11.70
CA PHE A 323 -3.50 8.96 -12.24
C PHE A 323 -2.88 9.70 -13.42
N ALA A 324 -1.56 9.80 -13.44
CA ALA A 324 -0.82 10.39 -14.55
C ALA A 324 -0.29 9.30 -15.50
N ASP A 325 0.77 8.62 -15.10
CA ASP A 325 1.56 7.70 -15.92
C ASP A 325 1.68 6.31 -15.30
N GLY A 326 2.37 5.40 -15.99
CA GLY A 326 2.51 4.02 -15.56
C GLY A 326 3.41 3.78 -14.34
N ALA A 327 3.49 2.52 -13.90
CA ALA A 327 4.20 2.12 -12.70
C ALA A 327 5.71 1.93 -12.88
N MET A 328 6.36 1.96 -11.73
CA MET A 328 7.78 1.67 -11.54
C MET A 328 8.15 0.20 -11.77
N PHE A 329 7.29 -0.74 -11.36
CA PHE A 329 7.62 -2.18 -11.41
C PHE A 329 7.66 -2.75 -12.84
N SER A 330 6.84 -2.20 -13.74
CA SER A 330 6.84 -2.56 -15.17
C SER A 330 7.77 -1.68 -16.01
N ALA A 331 8.44 -0.70 -15.40
CA ALA A 331 9.20 0.33 -16.11
C ALA A 331 8.35 1.08 -17.17
N LEU A 332 7.07 1.34 -16.90
CA LEU A 332 6.17 2.04 -17.84
C LEU A 332 5.83 3.47 -17.42
N MET A 333 6.65 4.08 -16.57
CA MET A 333 6.50 5.49 -16.22
C MET A 333 6.90 6.41 -17.38
N GLN A 334 6.29 7.60 -17.47
CA GLN A 334 6.57 8.55 -18.54
C GLN A 334 7.87 9.31 -18.25
N MET A 335 8.85 9.16 -19.14
CA MET A 335 10.18 9.74 -18.97
C MET A 335 10.45 10.89 -19.94
N ASN A 336 11.10 11.95 -19.46
CA ASN A 336 11.72 12.95 -20.32
C ASN A 336 13.02 12.40 -20.94
N GLU A 337 13.55 13.11 -21.93
CA GLU A 337 14.87 12.83 -22.52
C GLU A 337 15.93 12.59 -21.42
N PRO A 338 16.74 11.51 -21.50
CA PRO A 338 16.95 10.65 -22.67
C PRO A 338 16.01 9.44 -22.79
N GLY A 339 14.94 9.33 -22.00
CA GLY A 339 14.05 8.16 -22.02
C GLY A 339 14.69 6.89 -21.44
N TYR A 340 14.18 5.71 -21.77
CA TYR A 340 14.73 4.42 -21.31
C TYR A 340 15.97 4.00 -22.12
N ILE A 341 16.84 3.16 -21.54
CA ILE A 341 18.10 2.72 -22.17
C ILE A 341 17.86 1.99 -23.49
N ASP A 342 16.82 1.16 -23.55
CA ASP A 342 16.42 0.38 -24.72
C ASP A 342 15.59 1.19 -25.74
N GLY A 343 15.25 2.43 -25.40
CA GLY A 343 14.49 3.36 -26.24
C GLY A 343 12.97 3.15 -26.24
N HIS A 344 12.40 2.31 -25.36
CA HIS A 344 10.95 2.25 -25.23
C HIS A 344 10.38 3.54 -24.63
N GLU A 345 9.07 3.74 -24.80
CA GLU A 345 8.33 4.85 -24.17
C GLU A 345 7.43 4.30 -23.08
N GLY A 346 7.29 5.04 -21.98
CA GLY A 346 6.32 4.69 -20.94
C GLY A 346 4.88 4.91 -21.39
N GLU A 347 3.95 4.61 -20.49
CA GLU A 347 2.51 4.63 -20.75
C GLU A 347 1.79 5.72 -19.96
N TRP A 348 0.72 6.26 -20.55
CA TRP A 348 -0.19 7.17 -19.86
C TRP A 348 -1.35 6.37 -19.26
N ILE A 349 -1.73 6.65 -18.01
CA ILE A 349 -3.00 6.16 -17.45
C ILE A 349 -4.12 7.14 -17.78
N MET A 350 -3.84 8.43 -17.61
CA MET A 350 -4.63 9.53 -18.16
C MET A 350 -3.70 10.41 -18.98
N THR A 351 -4.10 10.74 -20.20
CA THR A 351 -3.33 11.74 -20.97
C THR A 351 -3.31 13.09 -20.22
N PRO A 352 -2.31 13.95 -20.49
CA PRO A 352 -2.22 15.25 -19.83
C PRO A 352 -3.50 16.08 -19.86
N ASP A 353 -4.23 16.07 -20.98
CA ASP A 353 -5.47 16.81 -21.12
C ASP A 353 -6.60 16.24 -20.24
N VAL A 354 -6.72 14.92 -20.14
CA VAL A 354 -7.71 14.25 -19.28
C VAL A 354 -7.39 14.47 -17.81
N LEU A 355 -6.11 14.36 -17.43
CA LEU A 355 -5.66 14.63 -16.07
C LEU A 355 -5.93 16.09 -15.67
N ALA A 356 -5.60 17.05 -16.54
CA ALA A 356 -5.83 18.47 -16.28
C ALA A 356 -7.33 18.79 -16.09
N GLN A 357 -8.21 18.14 -16.85
CA GLN A 357 -9.67 18.25 -16.66
C GLN A 357 -10.10 17.73 -15.28
N GLY A 358 -9.62 16.55 -14.87
CA GLY A 358 -9.92 15.98 -13.56
C GLY A 358 -9.42 16.85 -12.41
N VAL A 359 -8.14 17.29 -12.49
CA VAL A 359 -7.55 18.19 -11.50
C VAL A 359 -8.36 19.47 -11.39
N LYS A 360 -8.67 20.13 -12.51
CA LYS A 360 -9.47 21.36 -12.51
C LYS A 360 -10.84 21.15 -11.86
N HIS A 361 -11.56 20.09 -12.25
CA HIS A 361 -12.90 19.80 -11.77
C HIS A 361 -12.94 19.64 -10.24
N PHE A 362 -12.13 18.72 -9.71
CA PHE A 362 -12.10 18.45 -8.27
C PHE A 362 -11.46 19.60 -7.48
N TRP A 363 -10.54 20.34 -8.09
CA TRP A 363 -9.97 21.54 -7.49
C TRP A 363 -11.03 22.62 -7.27
N GLU A 364 -11.86 22.88 -8.28
CA GLU A 364 -12.96 23.85 -8.21
C GLU A 364 -14.02 23.42 -7.19
N ALA A 365 -14.27 22.11 -7.07
CA ALA A 365 -15.16 21.50 -6.09
C ALA A 365 -14.59 21.46 -4.65
N GLY A 366 -13.34 21.88 -4.44
CA GLY A 366 -12.74 21.98 -3.11
C GLY A 366 -12.21 20.66 -2.55
N TYR A 367 -12.05 19.61 -3.36
CA TYR A 367 -11.46 18.35 -2.92
C TYR A 367 -9.97 18.51 -2.63
N GLN A 368 -9.45 17.71 -1.71
CA GLN A 368 -8.02 17.38 -1.69
C GLN A 368 -7.71 16.45 -2.87
N ILE A 369 -6.59 16.65 -3.55
CA ILE A 369 -6.24 15.86 -4.74
C ILE A 369 -4.96 15.08 -4.47
N HIS A 370 -5.06 13.78 -4.70
CA HIS A 370 -3.98 12.82 -4.68
C HIS A 370 -3.71 12.36 -6.12
N VAL A 371 -2.47 12.42 -6.60
CA VAL A 371 -2.15 12.01 -7.98
C VAL A 371 -1.05 10.98 -8.00
N HIS A 372 -1.31 9.80 -8.57
CA HIS A 372 -0.30 8.82 -8.90
C HIS A 372 0.62 9.39 -9.98
N VAL A 373 1.94 9.42 -9.72
CA VAL A 373 2.94 9.82 -10.70
C VAL A 373 4.29 9.18 -10.39
N ASN A 374 4.91 8.55 -11.39
CA ASN A 374 6.22 7.92 -11.23
C ASN A 374 7.32 8.58 -12.02
N GLY A 375 7.09 8.91 -13.29
CA GLY A 375 8.12 9.42 -14.19
C GLY A 375 8.17 10.94 -14.21
N ASP A 376 9.30 11.49 -14.65
CA ASP A 376 9.50 12.93 -14.65
C ASP A 376 8.66 13.64 -15.73
N LYS A 377 8.37 13.01 -16.87
CA LYS A 377 7.42 13.57 -17.84
C LYS A 377 5.97 13.49 -17.35
N GLY A 378 5.63 12.43 -16.61
CA GLY A 378 4.38 12.35 -15.86
C GLY A 378 4.26 13.50 -14.84
N MET A 379 5.34 13.77 -14.11
CA MET A 379 5.43 14.86 -13.12
C MET A 379 5.19 16.23 -13.74
N ASP A 380 5.72 16.50 -14.94
CA ASP A 380 5.46 17.76 -15.65
C ASP A 380 3.97 17.95 -15.94
N SER A 381 3.26 16.91 -16.37
CA SER A 381 1.81 16.93 -16.58
C SER A 381 1.03 17.27 -15.30
N VAL A 382 1.38 16.64 -14.17
CA VAL A 382 0.74 16.95 -12.86
C VAL A 382 1.00 18.39 -12.44
N LEU A 383 2.24 18.86 -12.58
CA LEU A 383 2.64 20.22 -12.19
C LEU A 383 2.00 21.29 -13.10
N ASP A 384 1.82 21.00 -14.39
CA ASP A 384 1.10 21.87 -15.32
C ASP A 384 -0.38 21.96 -14.94
N ALA A 385 -1.04 20.83 -14.67
CA ALA A 385 -2.43 20.78 -14.24
C ALA A 385 -2.65 21.55 -12.92
N LEU A 386 -1.77 21.38 -11.93
CA LEU A 386 -1.84 22.11 -10.67
C LEU A 386 -1.60 23.60 -10.85
N ALA A 387 -0.62 24.00 -11.66
CA ALA A 387 -0.36 25.41 -11.96
C ALA A 387 -1.58 26.08 -12.61
N GLN A 388 -2.19 25.43 -13.61
CA GLN A 388 -3.41 25.92 -14.25
C GLN A 388 -4.58 26.06 -13.26
N ALA A 389 -4.74 25.09 -12.35
CA ALA A 389 -5.79 25.14 -11.33
C ALA A 389 -5.56 26.27 -10.31
N GLN A 390 -4.32 26.48 -9.87
CA GLN A 390 -3.94 27.62 -9.02
C GLN A 390 -4.17 28.95 -9.71
N ASP A 391 -3.77 29.10 -10.99
CA ASP A 391 -3.97 30.32 -11.75
C ASP A 391 -5.46 30.65 -11.95
N ALA A 392 -6.29 29.63 -12.20
CA ALA A 392 -7.72 29.79 -12.42
C ALA A 392 -8.50 30.09 -11.13
N LYS A 393 -8.18 29.39 -10.03
CA LYS A 393 -8.84 29.54 -8.72
C LYS A 393 -7.84 29.29 -7.60
N PRO A 394 -7.11 30.31 -7.12
CA PRO A 394 -6.10 30.12 -6.10
C PRO A 394 -6.67 29.48 -4.82
N ARG A 395 -5.97 28.47 -4.29
CA ARG A 395 -6.25 27.88 -2.97
C ARG A 395 -4.99 27.94 -2.12
N PHE A 396 -5.17 28.32 -0.85
CA PHE A 396 -4.14 28.23 0.17
C PHE A 396 -4.36 26.94 0.98
N ASP A 397 -3.28 26.31 1.44
CA ASP A 397 -3.31 25.03 2.17
C ASP A 397 -4.20 23.97 1.49
N HIS A 398 -4.04 23.81 0.17
CA HIS A 398 -4.84 22.84 -0.61
C HIS A 398 -4.39 21.39 -0.42
N ARG A 399 -3.19 21.18 0.15
CA ARG A 399 -2.61 19.86 0.46
C ARG A 399 -2.68 18.90 -0.73
N PHE A 400 -2.28 19.36 -1.90
CA PHE A 400 -2.18 18.51 -3.08
C PHE A 400 -1.00 17.56 -2.89
N VAL A 401 -1.24 16.26 -2.99
CA VAL A 401 -0.23 15.23 -2.69
C VAL A 401 0.04 14.40 -3.94
N MET A 402 1.28 14.43 -4.39
CA MET A 402 1.76 13.50 -5.41
C MET A 402 2.15 12.18 -4.74
N HIS A 403 1.70 11.07 -5.31
CA HIS A 403 1.93 9.73 -4.81
C HIS A 403 3.02 9.03 -5.62
N HIS A 404 3.76 8.14 -4.96
CA HIS A 404 4.92 7.41 -5.45
C HIS A 404 6.13 8.31 -5.69
N VAL A 405 6.03 9.23 -6.65
CA VAL A 405 7.10 10.18 -7.03
C VAL A 405 8.41 9.41 -7.31
N GLY A 406 8.28 8.34 -8.09
CA GLY A 406 9.31 7.32 -8.33
C GLY A 406 10.64 7.92 -8.79
N PHE A 407 10.63 8.65 -9.90
CA PHE A 407 11.72 9.45 -10.43
C PHE A 407 11.23 10.87 -10.76
N HIS A 408 12.01 11.88 -10.34
CA HIS A 408 11.78 13.27 -10.69
C HIS A 408 13.10 14.03 -10.63
N THR A 409 13.15 15.25 -11.17
CA THR A 409 14.33 16.11 -11.13
C THR A 409 14.31 17.07 -9.94
N ASN A 410 15.47 17.63 -9.57
CA ASN A 410 15.53 18.68 -8.53
C ASN A 410 14.74 19.95 -8.93
N ALA A 411 14.70 20.27 -10.22
CA ALA A 411 13.91 21.39 -10.72
C ALA A 411 12.41 21.16 -10.48
N GLN A 412 11.94 19.91 -10.64
CA GLN A 412 10.58 19.52 -10.30
C GLN A 412 10.32 19.59 -8.79
N SER A 413 11.27 19.19 -7.92
CA SER A 413 11.10 19.40 -6.47
C SER A 413 10.90 20.89 -6.13
N THR A 414 11.68 21.80 -6.74
CA THR A 414 11.49 23.24 -6.54
C THR A 414 10.15 23.73 -7.09
N ARG A 415 9.70 23.21 -8.24
CA ARG A 415 8.40 23.55 -8.83
C ARG A 415 7.22 23.05 -7.98
N MET A 416 7.30 21.84 -7.43
CA MET A 416 6.33 21.30 -6.48
C MET A 416 6.15 22.26 -5.28
N ALA A 417 7.26 22.69 -4.68
CA ALA A 417 7.23 23.60 -3.54
C ALA A 417 6.64 24.98 -3.88
N ALA A 418 7.00 25.53 -5.05
CA ALA A 418 6.46 26.80 -5.53
C ALA A 418 4.92 26.75 -5.72
N LEU A 419 4.38 25.58 -6.06
CA LEU A 419 2.94 25.35 -6.22
C LEU A 419 2.23 24.94 -4.91
N GLY A 420 2.95 24.78 -3.81
CA GLY A 420 2.39 24.34 -2.52
C GLY A 420 2.03 22.85 -2.45
N ALA A 421 2.57 22.03 -3.36
CA ALA A 421 2.35 20.59 -3.35
C ALA A 421 3.27 19.86 -2.34
N HIS A 422 2.90 18.62 -2.02
CA HIS A 422 3.63 17.72 -1.13
C HIS A 422 3.71 16.31 -1.73
N ALA A 423 4.45 15.42 -1.08
CA ALA A 423 4.66 14.07 -1.60
C ALA A 423 4.33 12.99 -0.55
N SER A 424 3.72 11.92 -1.04
CA SER A 424 3.59 10.63 -0.37
C SER A 424 4.33 9.63 -1.24
N VAL A 425 5.46 9.10 -0.77
CA VAL A 425 6.36 8.31 -1.62
C VAL A 425 6.41 6.86 -1.19
N ASN A 426 6.88 5.97 -2.07
CA ASN A 426 7.15 4.56 -1.73
C ASN A 426 8.68 4.31 -1.69
N PRO A 427 9.35 4.47 -0.52
CA PRO A 427 10.79 4.28 -0.43
C PRO A 427 11.27 2.85 -0.72
N TYR A 428 10.37 1.85 -0.70
CA TYR A 428 10.72 0.48 -1.03
C TYR A 428 11.26 0.33 -2.45
N TYR A 429 10.88 1.21 -3.39
CA TYR A 429 11.43 1.22 -4.74
C TYR A 429 12.97 1.34 -4.74
N ILE A 430 13.53 2.06 -3.78
CA ILE A 430 14.99 2.17 -3.62
C ILE A 430 15.57 0.78 -3.36
N HIS A 431 14.98 0.04 -2.42
CA HIS A 431 15.45 -1.27 -2.04
C HIS A 431 15.21 -2.31 -3.14
N ALA A 432 13.98 -2.40 -3.64
CA ALA A 432 13.55 -3.45 -4.54
C ALA A 432 13.99 -3.26 -5.99
N LEU A 433 14.05 -2.03 -6.50
CA LEU A 433 14.11 -1.75 -7.94
C LEU A 433 15.39 -1.05 -8.39
N SER A 434 16.15 -0.40 -7.50
CA SER A 434 17.32 0.40 -7.94
C SER A 434 18.39 -0.44 -8.62
N ASP A 435 18.64 -1.68 -8.17
CA ASP A 435 19.62 -2.56 -8.82
C ASP A 435 19.14 -2.92 -10.25
N THR A 436 17.90 -3.38 -10.39
CA THR A 436 17.32 -3.78 -11.69
C THR A 436 17.20 -2.62 -12.67
N LEU A 437 16.59 -1.51 -12.25
CA LEU A 437 16.43 -0.32 -13.09
C LEU A 437 17.78 0.33 -13.44
N SER A 438 18.83 0.12 -12.63
CA SER A 438 20.18 0.59 -12.96
C SER A 438 20.77 -0.16 -14.15
N GLU A 439 20.47 -1.45 -14.27
CA GLU A 439 21.06 -2.32 -15.30
C GLU A 439 20.22 -2.32 -16.58
N LEU A 440 18.89 -2.34 -16.45
CA LEU A 440 18.00 -2.62 -17.58
C LEU A 440 17.34 -1.36 -18.16
N ASP A 441 16.95 -0.39 -17.33
CA ASP A 441 15.96 0.62 -17.73
C ASP A 441 16.48 2.06 -17.76
N LEU A 442 17.08 2.52 -16.66
CA LEU A 442 17.34 3.94 -16.41
C LEU A 442 18.82 4.27 -16.30
N GLY A 443 19.65 3.28 -16.01
CA GLY A 443 21.07 3.47 -15.78
C GLY A 443 21.38 3.88 -14.34
N PRO A 444 22.65 3.72 -13.91
CA PRO A 444 23.04 3.87 -12.50
C PRO A 444 22.80 5.26 -11.93
N GLU A 445 22.94 6.31 -12.75
CA GLU A 445 22.70 7.69 -12.30
C GLU A 445 21.24 7.90 -11.88
N ARG A 446 20.28 7.52 -12.73
CA ARG A 446 18.85 7.77 -12.49
C ARG A 446 18.24 6.77 -11.52
N ALA A 447 18.61 5.49 -11.63
CA ALA A 447 18.16 4.45 -10.70
C ALA A 447 18.66 4.69 -9.27
N GLY A 448 19.85 5.26 -9.08
CA GLY A 448 20.33 5.65 -7.76
C GLY A 448 19.52 6.79 -7.13
N GLN A 449 18.84 7.62 -7.93
CA GLN A 449 18.10 8.82 -7.53
C GLN A 449 16.59 8.60 -7.34
N LEU A 450 16.13 7.36 -7.41
CA LEU A 450 14.73 7.02 -7.14
C LEU A 450 14.31 7.52 -5.76
N VAL A 451 13.10 8.07 -5.69
CA VAL A 451 12.46 8.54 -4.45
C VAL A 451 13.40 9.46 -3.66
N ARG A 452 13.81 10.58 -4.26
CA ARG A 452 14.73 11.58 -3.68
C ARG A 452 14.10 12.44 -2.57
N SER A 453 13.69 11.80 -1.47
CA SER A 453 12.93 12.43 -0.39
C SER A 453 13.63 13.64 0.26
N GLN A 454 14.96 13.63 0.38
CA GLN A 454 15.67 14.75 1.00
C GLN A 454 15.63 16.00 0.12
N SER A 455 15.65 15.86 -1.20
CA SER A 455 15.43 16.97 -2.14
C SER A 455 14.07 17.64 -1.94
N ILE A 456 13.02 16.86 -1.67
CA ILE A 456 11.69 17.39 -1.37
C ILE A 456 11.69 18.12 -0.01
N LEU A 457 12.24 17.51 1.04
CA LEU A 457 12.32 18.11 2.38
C LEU A 457 13.16 19.40 2.42
N ARG A 458 14.25 19.48 1.65
CA ARG A 458 15.08 20.69 1.53
C ARG A 458 14.30 21.90 0.98
N ASN A 459 13.21 21.66 0.26
CA ASN A 459 12.30 22.70 -0.22
C ASN A 459 11.14 23.00 0.77
N ASN A 460 11.26 22.58 2.05
CA ASN A 460 10.26 22.76 3.11
C ASN A 460 8.90 22.08 2.84
N MET A 461 8.85 21.12 1.93
CA MET A 461 7.67 20.29 1.72
C MET A 461 7.60 19.17 2.77
N LYS A 462 6.41 18.57 2.92
CA LYS A 462 6.21 17.35 3.70
C LYS A 462 6.39 16.12 2.81
N VAL A 463 6.95 15.06 3.39
CA VAL A 463 7.11 13.75 2.75
C VAL A 463 6.55 12.70 3.70
N SER A 464 5.56 11.93 3.24
CA SER A 464 5.09 10.72 3.92
C SER A 464 5.52 9.46 3.16
N PHE A 465 5.46 8.31 3.83
CA PHE A 465 5.76 7.01 3.22
C PHE A 465 4.54 6.11 3.21
N HIS A 466 4.45 5.29 2.18
CA HIS A 466 3.39 4.30 2.05
C HIS A 466 3.89 3.01 1.43
N SER A 467 3.21 1.91 1.73
CA SER A 467 3.57 0.59 1.19
C SER A 467 3.04 0.36 -0.20
N ASP A 468 1.91 1.00 -0.56
CA ASP A 468 1.18 0.66 -1.78
C ASP A 468 0.87 -0.85 -1.83
N PHE A 469 0.47 -1.41 -0.68
CA PHE A 469 0.36 -2.85 -0.48
C PHE A 469 -0.52 -3.47 -1.58
N MET A 470 -0.07 -4.48 -2.33
CA MET A 470 1.03 -5.42 -2.03
C MET A 470 2.39 -5.15 -2.72
N MET A 471 2.67 -3.91 -3.13
CA MET A 471 3.95 -3.58 -3.77
C MET A 471 5.12 -3.61 -2.78
N ALA A 472 4.94 -3.06 -1.58
CA ALA A 472 5.86 -3.17 -0.46
C ALA A 472 5.19 -3.83 0.76
N PRO A 473 5.96 -4.38 1.71
CA PRO A 473 5.42 -4.87 2.97
C PRO A 473 4.70 -3.78 3.77
N LEU A 474 3.66 -4.15 4.53
CA LEU A 474 2.96 -3.30 5.50
C LEU A 474 3.81 -3.04 6.77
N GLU A 475 5.04 -2.56 6.57
CA GLU A 475 6.07 -2.40 7.60
C GLU A 475 6.63 -0.96 7.55
N PRO A 476 5.96 0.04 8.18
CA PRO A 476 6.37 1.45 8.09
C PRO A 476 7.81 1.72 8.52
N LEU A 477 8.31 1.03 9.56
CA LEU A 477 9.71 1.15 9.99
C LEU A 477 10.71 0.67 8.94
N PHE A 478 10.32 -0.32 8.13
CA PHE A 478 11.12 -0.77 6.99
C PHE A 478 11.10 0.25 5.84
N LEU A 479 9.96 0.88 5.55
CA LEU A 479 9.88 1.97 4.58
C LEU A 479 10.73 3.18 5.02
N ALA A 480 10.66 3.54 6.30
CA ALA A 480 11.49 4.59 6.89
C ALA A 480 12.99 4.24 6.84
N TRP A 481 13.34 2.96 7.06
CA TRP A 481 14.70 2.47 6.84
C TRP A 481 15.14 2.61 5.37
N CYS A 482 14.30 2.24 4.41
CA CYS A 482 14.61 2.38 2.98
C CYS A 482 14.94 3.84 2.61
N ALA A 483 14.14 4.80 3.11
CA ALA A 483 14.38 6.23 2.89
C ALA A 483 15.63 6.76 3.61
N GLY A 484 15.90 6.29 4.83
CA GLY A 484 16.99 6.79 5.67
C GLY A 484 18.36 6.15 5.40
N ALA A 485 18.39 4.85 5.11
CA ALA A 485 19.61 4.10 4.83
C ALA A 485 19.99 4.11 3.33
N ARG A 486 18.97 4.13 2.45
CA ARG A 486 19.09 4.04 0.98
C ARG A 486 19.98 2.89 0.52
N VAL A 487 19.66 1.68 0.99
CA VAL A 487 20.39 0.45 0.67
C VAL A 487 19.53 -0.42 -0.25
N THR A 488 20.09 -0.80 -1.40
CA THR A 488 19.42 -1.65 -2.39
C THR A 488 19.33 -3.12 -1.94
N ARG A 489 18.64 -3.97 -2.69
CA ARG A 489 18.54 -5.42 -2.45
C ARG A 489 19.93 -6.07 -2.44
N SER A 490 20.81 -5.66 -3.34
CA SER A 490 22.22 -6.10 -3.41
C SER A 490 23.08 -5.61 -2.24
N GLY A 491 22.56 -4.67 -1.44
CA GLY A 491 23.27 -4.08 -0.32
C GLY A 491 24.16 -2.91 -0.70
N GLN A 492 24.03 -2.38 -1.92
CA GLN A 492 24.68 -1.15 -2.36
C GLN A 492 24.02 0.06 -1.71
N GLN A 493 24.82 1.07 -1.35
CA GLN A 493 24.29 2.36 -0.90
C GLN A 493 24.18 3.31 -2.08
N VAL A 494 22.99 3.90 -2.28
CA VAL A 494 22.70 4.77 -3.43
C VAL A 494 22.27 6.18 -2.99
N SER A 495 22.78 7.20 -3.68
CA SER A 495 22.54 8.63 -3.40
C SER A 495 22.59 9.00 -1.90
N PRO A 496 23.78 8.94 -1.24
CA PRO A 496 23.92 9.26 0.18
C PRO A 496 23.37 10.64 0.59
N GLU A 497 23.37 11.61 -0.32
CA GLU A 497 22.86 12.97 -0.12
C GLU A 497 21.33 13.05 -0.06
N GLU A 498 20.66 11.95 -0.43
CA GLU A 498 19.21 11.77 -0.35
C GLU A 498 18.76 11.01 0.90
N ARG A 499 19.70 10.62 1.78
CA ARG A 499 19.38 9.97 3.06
C ARG A 499 18.66 10.92 4.00
N LEU A 500 17.73 10.36 4.77
CA LEU A 500 17.00 11.05 5.81
C LEU A 500 17.64 10.84 7.19
N SER A 501 17.53 11.85 8.05
CA SER A 501 17.77 11.68 9.49
C SER A 501 16.70 10.79 10.12
N MET A 502 16.98 10.28 11.33
CA MET A 502 16.01 9.49 12.11
C MET A 502 14.67 10.22 12.28
N GLU A 503 14.73 11.49 12.68
CA GLU A 503 13.51 12.30 12.88
C GLU A 503 12.70 12.44 11.59
N GLN A 504 13.35 12.79 10.48
CA GLN A 504 12.68 12.91 9.18
C GLN A 504 12.04 11.59 8.74
N ALA A 505 12.73 10.45 8.94
CA ALA A 505 12.22 9.14 8.60
C ALA A 505 10.99 8.75 9.45
N LEU A 506 11.04 9.01 10.76
CA LEU A 506 9.92 8.72 11.66
C LEU A 506 8.71 9.63 11.43
N ARG A 507 8.93 10.90 11.06
CA ARG A 507 7.84 11.81 10.69
C ARG A 507 7.07 11.33 9.46
N GLY A 508 7.78 10.74 8.49
CA GLY A 508 7.19 10.23 7.25
C GLY A 508 6.16 9.13 7.45
N ILE A 509 6.23 8.38 8.56
CA ILE A 509 5.27 7.32 8.93
C ILE A 509 4.32 7.73 10.07
N THR A 510 4.34 9.00 10.47
CA THR A 510 3.51 9.53 11.57
C THR A 510 2.88 10.87 11.18
N ILE A 511 3.42 12.00 11.65
CA ILE A 511 2.77 13.31 11.52
C ILE A 511 2.72 13.84 10.08
N ASP A 512 3.72 13.53 9.24
CA ASP A 512 3.71 13.99 7.85
C ASP A 512 2.76 13.11 7.00
N ALA A 513 2.56 11.84 7.37
CA ALA A 513 1.49 10.99 6.82
C ALA A 513 0.10 11.44 7.25
N ALA A 514 -0.09 11.84 8.51
CA ALA A 514 -1.34 12.45 8.97
C ALA A 514 -1.65 13.75 8.22
N PHE A 515 -0.63 14.57 7.96
CA PHE A 515 -0.77 15.80 7.19
C PHE A 515 -1.22 15.53 5.75
N ALA A 516 -0.65 14.50 5.11
CA ALA A 516 -1.03 14.07 3.77
C ALA A 516 -2.53 13.67 3.69
N LEU A 517 -3.12 13.20 4.79
CA LEU A 517 -4.55 12.85 4.87
C LEU A 517 -5.43 13.99 5.40
N GLY A 518 -4.88 15.14 5.73
CA GLY A 518 -5.66 16.22 6.35
C GLY A 518 -6.05 15.97 7.81
N MET A 519 -5.35 15.07 8.51
CA MET A 519 -5.71 14.60 9.86
C MET A 519 -4.62 14.89 10.92
N ASP A 520 -3.64 15.74 10.62
CA ASP A 520 -2.55 16.09 11.53
C ASP A 520 -2.98 16.94 12.74
N ASP A 521 -4.23 17.37 12.81
CA ASP A 521 -4.86 17.93 14.01
C ASP A 521 -5.48 16.84 14.92
N GLU A 522 -5.71 15.63 14.40
CA GLU A 522 -6.34 14.52 15.11
C GLU A 522 -5.38 13.40 15.49
N ILE A 523 -4.39 13.09 14.66
CA ILE A 523 -3.47 11.94 14.80
C ILE A 523 -2.02 12.32 14.43
N GLY A 524 -1.12 11.34 14.42
CA GLY A 524 0.27 11.50 13.95
C GLY A 524 1.25 12.11 14.94
N SER A 525 0.78 12.63 16.09
CA SER A 525 1.64 12.99 17.22
C SER A 525 0.98 12.69 18.57
N ILE A 526 1.77 12.49 19.62
CA ILE A 526 1.28 12.30 20.98
C ILE A 526 1.23 13.66 21.67
N VAL A 527 0.11 14.37 21.48
CA VAL A 527 -0.15 15.71 22.05
C VAL A 527 -1.57 15.75 22.59
N ALA A 528 -1.80 16.53 23.64
CA ALA A 528 -3.14 16.72 24.21
C ALA A 528 -4.17 17.14 23.15
N GLY A 529 -5.38 16.57 23.23
CA GLY A 529 -6.48 16.78 22.29
C GLY A 529 -6.56 15.74 21.18
N LYS A 530 -5.43 15.18 20.75
CA LYS A 530 -5.39 14.15 19.69
C LYS A 530 -5.91 12.79 20.15
N LYS A 531 -6.19 11.92 19.20
CA LYS A 531 -6.59 10.53 19.48
C LYS A 531 -5.41 9.75 20.06
N ALA A 532 -5.69 8.86 21.00
CA ALA A 532 -4.70 8.07 21.70
C ALA A 532 -4.31 6.82 20.91
N ASP A 533 -3.71 7.06 19.74
CA ASP A 533 -3.22 6.04 18.83
C ASP A 533 -1.70 5.94 18.96
N PHE A 534 -1.19 4.78 19.42
CA PHE A 534 0.23 4.55 19.68
C PHE A 534 0.73 3.26 19.02
N ALA A 535 1.92 3.31 18.44
CA ALA A 535 2.71 2.12 18.18
C ALA A 535 3.52 1.80 19.46
N VAL A 536 3.49 0.54 19.88
CA VAL A 536 4.25 0.04 21.04
C VAL A 536 5.47 -0.69 20.52
N LEU A 537 6.66 -0.20 20.84
CA LEU A 537 7.93 -0.72 20.37
C LEU A 537 8.72 -1.37 21.51
N GLU A 538 9.38 -2.48 21.21
CA GLU A 538 10.31 -3.14 22.13
C GLU A 538 11.64 -2.35 22.24
N ASP A 539 12.10 -1.85 21.09
CA ASP A 539 13.38 -1.19 20.92
C ASP A 539 13.19 0.33 20.77
N ASP A 540 14.14 1.12 21.26
CA ASP A 540 14.16 2.57 20.98
C ASP A 540 14.76 2.79 19.58
N PRO A 541 14.02 3.35 18.60
CA PRO A 541 14.54 3.61 17.28
C PRO A 541 15.77 4.54 17.28
N PHE A 542 15.84 5.51 18.21
CA PHE A 542 16.99 6.42 18.30
C PHE A 542 18.27 5.76 18.82
N ASP A 543 18.14 4.74 19.68
CA ASP A 543 19.29 3.96 20.16
C ASP A 543 19.87 3.07 19.06
N LEU A 544 19.01 2.51 18.20
CA LEU A 544 19.46 1.68 17.07
C LEU A 544 20.02 2.50 15.91
N GLY A 545 19.49 3.70 15.67
CA GLY A 545 19.89 4.57 14.58
C GLY A 545 19.28 4.17 13.23
N VAL A 546 19.37 5.08 12.25
CA VAL A 546 18.58 5.01 11.01
C VAL A 546 18.95 3.80 10.16
N ASP A 547 20.21 3.39 10.18
CA ASP A 547 20.73 2.23 9.44
C ASP A 547 20.17 0.88 9.94
N ARG A 548 19.56 0.87 11.13
CA ARG A 548 18.98 -0.30 11.79
C ARG A 548 17.50 -0.15 12.10
N LEU A 549 16.84 0.85 11.52
CA LEU A 549 15.42 1.12 11.80
C LEU A 549 14.50 -0.08 11.45
N LYS A 550 14.85 -0.87 10.44
CA LYS A 550 14.15 -2.13 10.10
C LYS A 550 14.24 -3.23 11.17
N ASP A 551 15.20 -3.12 12.09
CA ASP A 551 15.40 -4.09 13.17
C ASP A 551 14.54 -3.77 14.40
N VAL A 552 13.94 -2.57 14.47
CA VAL A 552 13.08 -2.16 15.59
C VAL A 552 11.85 -3.06 15.63
N ARG A 553 11.63 -3.71 16.78
CA ARG A 553 10.49 -4.62 16.93
C ARG A 553 9.24 -3.89 17.43
N VAL A 554 8.14 -4.11 16.73
CA VAL A 554 6.79 -3.73 17.17
C VAL A 554 6.26 -4.79 18.13
N ALA A 555 5.83 -4.37 19.30
CA ALA A 555 5.26 -5.24 20.34
C ALA A 555 3.72 -5.20 20.36
N GLY A 556 3.10 -4.16 19.81
CA GLY A 556 1.66 -4.00 19.78
C GLY A 556 1.24 -2.59 19.39
N VAL A 557 -0.05 -2.30 19.58
CA VAL A 557 -0.63 -0.99 19.32
C VAL A 557 -1.59 -0.59 20.45
N VAL A 558 -1.77 0.72 20.60
CA VAL A 558 -2.88 1.31 21.33
C VAL A 558 -3.71 2.07 20.31
N PHE A 559 -5.02 1.83 20.25
CA PHE A 559 -5.92 2.52 19.33
C PHE A 559 -7.04 3.16 20.12
N GLU A 560 -7.14 4.49 20.04
CA GLU A 560 -8.07 5.27 20.84
C GLU A 560 -8.09 4.82 22.32
N GLY A 561 -6.89 4.60 22.87
CA GLY A 561 -6.67 4.16 24.26
C GLY A 561 -6.89 2.68 24.56
N ALA A 562 -7.37 1.87 23.62
CA ALA A 562 -7.52 0.43 23.77
C ALA A 562 -6.22 -0.29 23.37
N VAL A 563 -5.71 -1.18 24.22
CA VAL A 563 -4.41 -1.84 24.03
C VAL A 563 -4.58 -3.22 23.39
N THR A 564 -3.80 -3.50 22.35
CA THR A 564 -3.72 -4.82 21.70
C THR A 564 -2.25 -5.19 21.46
N MET A 565 -1.77 -6.20 22.18
CA MET A 565 -0.39 -6.69 22.06
C MET A 565 -0.27 -7.80 21.01
N LEU A 566 0.90 -7.91 20.39
CA LEU A 566 1.26 -9.06 19.57
C LEU A 566 1.62 -10.25 20.48
N ALA A 567 1.50 -11.48 19.96
CA ALA A 567 1.92 -12.69 20.68
C ALA A 567 3.43 -12.71 20.96
N LYS A 568 4.21 -12.12 20.04
CA LYS A 568 5.65 -11.86 20.15
C LYS A 568 5.95 -10.53 19.46
N PRO A 569 6.91 -9.73 19.93
CA PRO A 569 7.39 -8.59 19.17
C PRO A 569 8.02 -9.04 17.85
N VAL A 570 7.73 -8.32 16.76
CA VAL A 570 8.23 -8.63 15.40
C VAL A 570 8.96 -7.42 14.81
N ALA A 571 10.06 -7.66 14.10
CA ALA A 571 10.75 -6.63 13.32
C ALA A 571 10.30 -6.71 11.86
N SER A 572 10.94 -5.94 10.98
CA SER A 572 10.77 -6.14 9.55
C SER A 572 11.14 -7.56 9.14
N VAL A 573 10.47 -8.13 8.14
CA VAL A 573 10.86 -9.40 7.53
C VAL A 573 12.35 -9.42 7.12
N PHE A 574 12.89 -8.29 6.63
CA PHE A 574 14.30 -8.12 6.26
C PHE A 574 15.23 -7.75 7.43
N GLY A 575 14.67 -7.45 8.60
CA GLY A 575 15.41 -7.38 9.86
C GLY A 575 15.61 -8.77 10.47
N GLU A 576 14.59 -9.63 10.39
CA GLU A 576 14.63 -10.99 10.95
C GLU A 576 15.38 -12.01 10.07
N THR A 577 15.30 -11.87 8.75
CA THR A 577 15.91 -12.84 7.81
C THR A 577 17.27 -12.41 7.25
N GLY A 578 17.64 -11.13 7.39
CA GLY A 578 18.90 -10.59 6.84
C GLY A 578 18.79 -10.15 5.37
N ARG A 579 19.92 -10.12 4.65
CA ARG A 579 19.97 -9.71 3.24
C ARG A 579 19.57 -10.87 2.33
N MET A 580 18.78 -10.57 1.30
CA MET A 580 18.57 -11.52 0.21
C MET A 580 19.83 -11.67 -0.65
N PRO A 581 20.19 -12.89 -1.07
CA PRO A 581 21.12 -13.08 -2.18
C PRO A 581 20.53 -12.44 -3.44
N VAL A 582 21.35 -11.72 -4.20
CA VAL A 582 20.97 -11.31 -5.56
C VAL A 582 21.34 -12.46 -6.49
N PRO A 583 20.39 -13.02 -7.26
CA PRO A 583 20.74 -13.97 -8.30
C PRO A 583 21.76 -13.35 -9.25
N GLU A 584 22.88 -14.02 -9.55
CA GLU A 584 23.77 -13.56 -10.63
C GLU A 584 22.99 -13.58 -11.94
N PRO A 585 23.01 -12.49 -12.73
CA PRO A 585 22.23 -12.48 -13.94
C PRO A 585 22.78 -13.50 -14.94
N THR A 586 21.99 -14.50 -15.30
CA THR A 586 22.40 -15.48 -16.32
C THR A 586 22.17 -14.90 -17.71
N GLN A 587 22.99 -15.32 -18.68
CA GLN A 587 22.97 -14.80 -20.04
C GLN A 587 21.59 -14.97 -20.74
N ASP A 588 20.79 -15.96 -20.31
CA ASP A 588 19.41 -16.20 -20.77
C ASP A 588 18.39 -15.17 -20.22
N GLN A 589 18.70 -14.47 -19.12
CA GLN A 589 17.80 -13.44 -18.54
C GLN A 589 17.74 -12.18 -19.39
N LEU A 590 18.78 -11.90 -20.19
CA LEU A 590 18.82 -10.75 -21.09
C LEU A 590 17.98 -10.95 -22.36
N GLU A 591 17.64 -12.20 -22.71
CA GLU A 591 16.79 -12.52 -23.87
C GLU A 591 15.31 -12.68 -23.51
N ALA A 592 15.00 -12.94 -22.22
CA ALA A 592 13.63 -13.16 -21.73
C ALA A 592 12.92 -11.88 -21.23
N THR A 593 13.58 -10.72 -21.26
CA THR A 593 13.07 -9.41 -20.79
C THR A 593 11.91 -8.85 -21.63
N HIS A 594 11.47 -9.53 -22.68
CA HIS A 594 10.47 -9.01 -23.62
C HIS A 594 9.01 -9.20 -23.17
N CYS A 595 8.74 -9.64 -21.94
CA CYS A 595 7.41 -10.16 -21.60
C CYS A 595 6.44 -9.17 -20.92
N CYS A 596 6.89 -7.99 -20.46
CA CYS A 596 6.03 -7.09 -19.66
C CYS A 596 6.17 -5.60 -19.99
N HIS A 597 6.30 -5.23 -21.26
CA HIS A 597 6.28 -3.81 -21.68
C HIS A 597 4.87 -3.27 -21.97
N ASP A 598 3.82 -4.09 -21.90
CA ASP A 598 2.53 -3.69 -22.48
C ASP A 598 1.45 -3.29 -21.45
N VAL A 599 1.60 -3.56 -20.15
CA VAL A 599 0.58 -3.17 -19.15
C VAL A 599 1.17 -2.77 -17.80
N ASP A 600 0.66 -1.65 -17.28
CA ASP A 600 1.04 -1.03 -16.01
C ASP A 600 0.29 -1.67 -14.81
N PRO A 601 0.97 -2.17 -13.75
CA PRO A 601 0.33 -2.72 -12.55
C PRO A 601 -0.54 -1.72 -11.76
N CYS A 602 -0.35 -0.39 -11.90
CA CYS A 602 -1.24 0.60 -11.30
C CYS A 602 -2.49 0.85 -12.16
N GLY A 603 -2.35 0.91 -13.49
CA GLY A 603 -3.45 0.80 -14.45
C GLY A 603 -4.27 -0.47 -14.25
N HIS A 604 -3.60 -1.59 -13.94
CA HIS A 604 -4.23 -2.88 -13.69
C HIS A 604 -5.19 -2.89 -12.50
N LEU A 605 -4.94 -2.11 -11.42
CA LEU A 605 -5.92 -1.98 -10.33
C LEU A 605 -7.23 -1.37 -10.83
N GLN A 606 -7.13 -0.38 -11.72
CA GLN A 606 -8.30 0.18 -12.39
C GLN A 606 -8.90 -0.84 -13.36
N GLU A 607 -8.08 -1.59 -14.10
CA GLU A 607 -8.57 -2.62 -15.02
C GLU A 607 -9.31 -3.74 -14.28
N ILE A 608 -8.80 -4.27 -13.17
CA ILE A 608 -9.52 -5.21 -12.28
C ILE A 608 -10.90 -4.65 -11.90
N ALA A 609 -10.99 -3.38 -11.52
CA ALA A 609 -12.27 -2.71 -11.30
C ALA A 609 -13.17 -2.74 -12.53
N ALA A 610 -12.69 -2.24 -13.66
CA ALA A 610 -13.46 -2.21 -14.91
C ALA A 610 -13.87 -3.61 -15.38
N TRP A 611 -13.08 -4.64 -15.07
CA TRP A 611 -13.37 -6.04 -15.37
C TRP A 611 -14.47 -6.58 -14.48
N ILE A 612 -14.43 -6.30 -13.18
CA ILE A 612 -15.51 -6.66 -12.25
C ILE A 612 -16.82 -5.97 -12.70
N HIS A 613 -16.77 -4.71 -13.12
CA HIS A 613 -17.94 -4.00 -13.64
C HIS A 613 -18.46 -4.51 -14.99
N ALA A 614 -17.60 -5.15 -15.79
CA ALA A 614 -17.96 -5.74 -17.08
C ALA A 614 -18.43 -7.20 -16.97
N MET A 615 -18.30 -7.83 -15.79
CA MET A 615 -18.74 -9.21 -15.58
C MET A 615 -20.28 -9.26 -15.53
N PRO A 616 -20.91 -10.26 -16.18
CA PRO A 616 -22.36 -10.40 -16.14
C PRO A 616 -22.83 -10.70 -14.70
N GLU A 617 -24.04 -10.23 -14.35
CA GLU A 617 -24.60 -10.32 -12.98
C GLU A 617 -24.64 -11.75 -12.41
N ASP A 618 -24.64 -12.77 -13.26
CA ASP A 618 -24.61 -14.18 -12.88
C ASP A 618 -23.23 -14.64 -12.35
N VAL A 619 -22.14 -13.96 -12.72
CA VAL A 619 -20.77 -14.22 -12.25
C VAL A 619 -20.47 -13.50 -10.93
N LEU A 620 -21.03 -12.31 -10.73
CA LEU A 620 -20.90 -11.51 -9.51
C LEU A 620 -21.94 -11.92 -8.44
N GLY A 621 -22.98 -12.67 -8.85
CA GLY A 621 -24.14 -13.01 -8.02
C GLY A 621 -24.95 -11.77 -7.61
N GLN A 622 -25.97 -11.96 -6.77
CA GLN A 622 -26.71 -10.86 -6.10
C GLN A 622 -25.85 -10.04 -5.11
N ARG A 623 -24.52 -10.06 -5.22
CA ARG A 623 -23.58 -9.58 -4.19
C ARG A 623 -23.12 -8.14 -4.41
N LEU A 624 -23.37 -7.56 -5.58
CA LEU A 624 -23.05 -6.18 -5.93
C LEU A 624 -24.26 -5.24 -5.93
N SER A 625 -25.45 -5.73 -5.60
CA SER A 625 -26.72 -4.97 -5.58
C SER A 625 -27.13 -4.51 -4.18
#